data_AF-F1AL48-F1
#
_entry.id   AF-F1AL48-F1
#
_cell.length_a   1.000
_cell.length_b   1.000
_cell.length_c   1.000
_cell.angle_alpha   90.00
_cell.angle_beta   90.00
_cell.angle_gamma   90.00
#
_symmetry.space_group_name_H-M   'P 1'
#
loop_
_entity.id
_entity.type
_entity.pdbx_description
1 polymer ?
#
loop_
_entity_poly.entity_id
_entity_poly.type
_entity_poly.pdbx_seq_one_letter_code
_entity_poly.pdbx_strand_id
1 'polypeptide(L)'
;FGVPFEYSMHNFLLRYYVAEHGLDPDKDIQIRVVPPPEMVANLRAGNLDGYLSPDPFNQRAVWEKIGFLHILTKEIWEGHPCCAFACSKAFSEELPNTYGALLKSIVDATQYAAKPENRREISSAIAPANYLNQPVPVIEQVLTGRYADGLGNVQNVPDR
;
A
#
# COMPACT_ATOMS: atom_id res chain seq x y z
N PHE A 1 -7.24 -15.23 -0.16
CA PHE A 1 -6.74 -13.86 -0.01
C PHE A 1 -5.31 -13.70 -0.52
N GLY A 2 -4.97 -12.53 -1.07
CA GLY A 2 -3.62 -12.20 -1.56
C GLY A 2 -2.84 -11.25 -0.65
N VAL A 3 -1.53 -11.45 -0.54
CA VAL A 3 -0.57 -10.56 0.16
C VAL A 3 0.73 -10.44 -0.65
N PRO A 4 1.50 -9.34 -0.54
CA PRO A 4 2.69 -9.13 -1.37
C PRO A 4 3.87 -10.00 -0.96
N PHE A 5 3.96 -10.40 0.30
CA PHE A 5 5.05 -11.21 0.83
C PHE A 5 4.67 -11.89 2.15
N GLU A 6 5.25 -13.05 2.44
CA GLU A 6 4.92 -13.87 3.60
C GLU A 6 5.25 -13.18 4.93
N TYR A 7 6.38 -12.47 5.01
CA TYR A 7 6.77 -11.73 6.22
C TYR A 7 6.43 -10.23 6.15
N SER A 8 5.46 -9.86 5.31
CA SER A 8 5.02 -8.46 5.21
C SER A 8 4.03 -8.11 6.32
N MET A 9 4.00 -6.82 6.67
CA MET A 9 2.96 -6.25 7.53
C MET A 9 1.55 -6.48 6.98
N HIS A 10 1.40 -6.59 5.67
CA HIS A 10 0.13 -6.95 5.03
C HIS A 10 -0.36 -8.34 5.46
N ASN A 11 0.53 -9.33 5.49
CA ASN A 11 0.17 -10.67 5.99
C ASN A 11 -0.12 -10.64 7.49
N PHE A 12 0.71 -9.97 8.28
CA PHE A 12 0.48 -9.90 9.73
C PHE A 12 -0.84 -9.20 10.09
N LEU A 13 -1.16 -8.08 9.45
CA LEU A 13 -2.41 -7.36 9.67
C LEU A 13 -3.63 -8.16 9.18
N LEU A 14 -3.53 -8.83 8.03
CA LEU A 14 -4.63 -9.68 7.54
C LEU A 14 -4.88 -10.84 8.50
N ARG A 15 -3.83 -11.53 8.94
CA ARG A 15 -3.91 -12.63 9.90
C ARG A 15 -4.50 -12.17 11.23
N TYR A 16 -4.04 -11.03 11.74
CA TYR A 16 -4.55 -10.42 12.96
C TYR A 16 -6.06 -10.14 12.83
N TYR A 17 -6.45 -9.44 11.75
CA TYR A 17 -7.83 -9.06 11.51
C TYR A 17 -8.77 -10.26 11.43
N VAL A 18 -8.44 -11.30 10.65
CA VAL A 18 -9.32 -12.47 10.51
C VAL A 18 -9.38 -13.31 11.80
N ALA A 19 -8.28 -13.40 12.54
CA ALA A 19 -8.24 -14.10 13.83
C ALA A 19 -9.10 -13.41 14.89
N GLU A 20 -9.10 -12.07 14.95
CA GLU A 20 -10.01 -11.31 15.83
C GLU A 20 -11.49 -11.56 15.52
N HIS A 21 -11.80 -11.95 14.27
CA HIS A 21 -13.16 -12.27 13.82
C HIS A 21 -13.44 -13.79 13.80
N GLY A 22 -12.60 -14.59 14.46
CA GLY A 22 -12.83 -16.01 14.71
C GLY A 22 -12.42 -16.96 13.58
N LEU A 23 -11.69 -16.50 12.57
CA LEU A 23 -11.12 -17.35 11.51
C LEU A 23 -9.66 -17.71 11.81
N ASP A 24 -9.32 -18.99 11.76
CA ASP A 24 -7.94 -19.46 11.79
C ASP A 24 -7.28 -19.19 10.42
N PRO A 25 -6.28 -18.27 10.33
CA PRO A 25 -5.68 -17.88 9.06
C PRO A 25 -4.92 -19.01 8.35
N ASP A 26 -4.63 -20.11 9.05
CA ASP A 26 -3.92 -21.27 8.51
C ASP A 26 -4.83 -22.45 8.16
N LYS A 27 -6.11 -22.42 8.59
CA LYS A 27 -7.06 -23.52 8.36
C LYS A 27 -8.31 -23.09 7.60
N ASP A 28 -8.89 -21.95 7.94
CA ASP A 28 -10.21 -21.54 7.44
C ASP A 28 -10.11 -20.75 6.14
N ILE A 29 -8.95 -20.15 5.86
CA ILE A 29 -8.68 -19.38 4.64
C ILE A 29 -7.33 -19.76 4.03
N GLN A 30 -7.16 -19.41 2.76
CA GLN A 30 -5.86 -19.49 2.09
C GLN A 30 -5.31 -18.09 1.85
N ILE A 31 -4.11 -17.81 2.38
CA ILE A 31 -3.34 -16.60 2.11
C ILE A 31 -2.20 -16.94 1.15
N ARG A 32 -2.16 -16.28 -0.01
CA ARG A 32 -1.17 -16.55 -1.07
C ARG A 32 -0.33 -15.32 -1.35
N VAL A 33 0.95 -15.54 -1.62
CA VAL A 33 1.85 -14.48 -2.10
C VAL A 33 1.51 -14.19 -3.56
N VAL A 34 1.15 -12.94 -3.85
CA VAL A 34 0.79 -12.48 -5.20
C VAL A 34 1.40 -11.10 -5.42
N PRO A 35 2.08 -10.84 -6.55
CA PRO A 35 2.56 -9.49 -6.87
C PRO A 35 1.41 -8.47 -6.93
N PRO A 36 1.54 -7.27 -6.35
CA PRO A 36 0.43 -6.30 -6.28
C PRO A 36 -0.27 -5.97 -7.61
N PRO A 37 0.44 -5.80 -8.75
CA PRO A 37 -0.23 -5.59 -10.05
C PRO A 37 -1.10 -6.78 -10.47
N GLU A 38 -0.68 -8.01 -10.13
CA GLU A 38 -1.39 -9.24 -10.46
C GLU A 38 -2.58 -9.49 -9.53
N MET A 39 -2.60 -8.91 -8.32
CA MET A 39 -3.73 -9.05 -7.40
C MET A 39 -5.02 -8.51 -8.00
N VAL A 40 -4.95 -7.38 -8.71
CA VAL A 40 -6.12 -6.77 -9.40
C VAL A 40 -6.67 -7.72 -10.46
N ALA A 41 -5.79 -8.31 -11.27
CA ALA A 41 -6.19 -9.27 -12.31
C ALA A 41 -6.75 -10.57 -11.72
N ASN A 42 -6.15 -11.09 -10.64
CA ASN A 42 -6.62 -12.29 -9.97
C ASN A 42 -7.95 -12.09 -9.24
N LEU A 43 -8.18 -10.92 -8.65
CA LEU A 43 -9.49 -10.55 -8.10
C LEU A 43 -10.55 -10.51 -9.22
N ARG A 44 -10.24 -9.88 -10.35
CA ARG A 44 -11.13 -9.84 -11.53
C ARG A 44 -11.47 -11.23 -12.04
N ALA A 45 -10.51 -12.15 -12.04
CA ALA A 45 -10.69 -13.52 -12.51
C ALA A 45 -11.42 -14.43 -11.50
N GLY A 46 -11.69 -13.95 -10.27
CA GLY A 46 -12.25 -14.78 -9.20
C GLY A 46 -11.25 -15.77 -8.58
N ASN A 47 -9.94 -15.60 -8.83
CA ASN A 47 -8.88 -16.41 -8.23
C ASN A 47 -8.54 -15.97 -6.80
N LEU A 48 -8.95 -14.76 -6.41
CA LEU A 48 -8.82 -14.21 -5.06
C LEU A 48 -10.18 -13.69 -4.62
N ASP A 49 -10.57 -14.01 -3.38
CA ASP A 49 -11.77 -13.43 -2.74
C ASP A 49 -11.52 -12.00 -2.22
N GLY A 50 -10.26 -11.64 -2.03
CA GLY A 50 -9.81 -10.35 -1.52
C GLY A 50 -8.30 -10.32 -1.32
N TYR A 51 -7.76 -9.16 -0.98
CA TYR A 51 -6.33 -9.01 -0.67
C TYR A 51 -6.07 -7.82 0.24
N LEU A 52 -4.93 -7.86 0.92
CA LEU A 52 -4.37 -6.72 1.64
C LEU A 52 -3.04 -6.38 0.94
N SER A 53 -3.02 -5.25 0.21
CA SER A 53 -1.95 -4.89 -0.73
C SER A 53 -1.49 -3.45 -0.53
N PRO A 54 -0.27 -3.08 -0.92
CA PRO A 54 0.11 -1.67 -0.94
C PRO A 54 -0.72 -0.89 -1.95
N ASP A 55 -1.02 0.36 -1.63
CA ASP A 55 -1.59 1.29 -2.60
C ASP A 55 -0.59 1.57 -3.75
N PRO A 56 -1.07 1.90 -4.96
CA PRO A 56 -2.45 2.25 -5.31
C PRO A 56 -3.30 1.08 -5.83
N PHE A 57 -2.84 -0.16 -5.71
CA PHE A 57 -3.50 -1.31 -6.33
C PHE A 57 -4.87 -1.64 -5.72
N ASN A 58 -5.10 -1.29 -4.45
CA ASN A 58 -6.43 -1.38 -3.84
C ASN A 58 -7.40 -0.39 -4.52
N GLN A 59 -6.98 0.88 -4.64
CA GLN A 59 -7.79 1.90 -5.30
C GLN A 59 -8.00 1.61 -6.80
N ARG A 60 -7.02 0.95 -7.43
CA ARG A 60 -7.16 0.51 -8.82
C ARG A 60 -8.28 -0.52 -9.00
N ALA A 61 -8.44 -1.48 -8.09
CA ALA A 61 -9.55 -2.42 -8.17
C ALA A 61 -10.92 -1.73 -8.07
N VAL A 62 -11.03 -0.69 -7.24
CA VAL A 62 -12.24 0.16 -7.18
C VAL A 62 -12.43 0.92 -8.48
N TRP A 63 -11.39 1.57 -8.97
CA TRP A 63 -11.40 2.34 -10.22
C TRP A 63 -11.88 1.50 -11.42
N GLU A 64 -11.41 0.26 -11.48
CA GLU A 64 -11.77 -0.71 -12.52
C GLU A 64 -13.09 -1.47 -12.25
N LYS A 65 -13.80 -1.10 -11.17
CA LYS A 65 -15.08 -1.70 -10.72
C LYS A 65 -15.00 -3.22 -10.51
N ILE A 66 -13.87 -3.68 -10.01
CA ILE A 66 -13.60 -5.10 -9.71
C ILE A 66 -13.98 -5.44 -8.28
N GLY A 67 -13.87 -4.48 -7.36
CA GLY A 67 -14.14 -4.69 -5.95
C GLY A 67 -14.33 -3.38 -5.19
N PHE A 68 -14.33 -3.48 -3.87
CA PHE A 68 -14.51 -2.37 -2.94
C PHE A 68 -13.46 -2.42 -1.82
N LEU A 69 -13.28 -1.32 -1.11
CA LEU A 69 -12.43 -1.22 0.07
C LEU A 69 -13.24 -1.61 1.30
N HIS A 70 -12.80 -2.67 1.99
CA HIS A 70 -13.48 -3.19 3.18
C HIS A 70 -13.11 -2.44 4.45
N ILE A 71 -11.80 -2.21 4.66
CA ILE A 71 -11.25 -1.56 5.86
C ILE A 71 -9.89 -0.96 5.52
N LEU A 72 -9.52 0.17 6.16
CA LEU A 72 -8.16 0.69 6.10
C LEU A 72 -7.28 0.01 7.15
N THR A 73 -6.01 -0.22 6.83
CA THR A 73 -5.07 -0.85 7.77
C THR A 73 -4.85 -0.04 9.04
N LYS A 74 -5.05 1.29 9.00
CA LYS A 74 -5.04 2.15 10.18
C LYS A 74 -6.16 1.84 11.17
N GLU A 75 -7.30 1.34 10.70
CA GLU A 75 -8.42 0.92 11.54
C GLU A 75 -8.16 -0.42 12.23
N ILE A 76 -7.24 -1.24 11.68
CA ILE A 76 -6.76 -2.47 12.30
C ILE A 76 -5.70 -2.14 13.36
N TRP A 77 -4.71 -1.33 12.97
CA TRP A 77 -3.66 -0.85 13.87
C TRP A 77 -3.22 0.55 13.46
N GLU A 78 -3.67 1.55 14.23
CA GLU A 78 -3.30 2.95 14.03
C GLU A 78 -1.79 3.14 14.24
N GLY A 79 -1.12 3.69 13.22
CA GLY A 79 0.33 3.90 13.26
C GLY A 79 1.19 2.63 13.16
N HIS A 80 0.66 1.53 12.61
CA HIS A 80 1.45 0.32 12.38
C HIS A 80 2.72 0.62 11.55
N PRO A 81 3.86 0.01 11.88
CA PRO A 81 5.03 0.08 11.01
C PRO A 81 4.73 -0.61 9.68
N CYS A 82 5.33 -0.13 8.58
CA CYS A 82 5.20 -0.78 7.28
C CYS A 82 6.56 -0.86 6.58
N CYS A 83 6.83 0.05 5.64
CA CYS A 83 8.09 0.07 4.90
C CYS A 83 9.23 0.67 5.73
N ALA A 84 10.43 0.13 5.56
CA ALA A 84 11.66 0.68 6.12
C ALA A 84 12.73 0.80 5.04
N PHE A 85 13.60 1.80 5.18
CA PHE A 85 14.83 1.88 4.40
C PHE A 85 15.93 1.11 5.12
N ALA A 86 16.55 0.15 4.44
CA ALA A 86 17.67 -0.62 4.95
C ALA A 86 18.80 -0.65 3.91
N CYS A 87 20.04 -0.66 4.38
CA CYS A 87 21.23 -0.84 3.56
C CYS A 87 22.19 -1.81 4.26
N SER A 88 23.18 -2.31 3.52
CA SER A 88 24.19 -3.16 4.13
C SER A 88 25.05 -2.37 5.10
N LYS A 89 25.50 -3.04 6.17
CA LYS A 89 26.44 -2.45 7.14
C LYS A 89 27.71 -1.93 6.45
N ALA A 90 28.27 -2.72 5.53
CA ALA A 90 29.45 -2.34 4.75
C ALA A 90 29.22 -1.02 3.98
N PHE A 91 28.08 -0.84 3.30
CA PHE A 91 27.79 0.42 2.61
C PHE A 91 27.77 1.61 3.56
N SER A 92 27.14 1.45 4.74
CA SER A 92 27.07 2.53 5.73
C SER A 92 28.43 2.88 6.36
N GLU A 93 29.33 1.91 6.50
CA GLU A 93 30.64 2.09 7.14
C GLU A 93 31.73 2.53 6.15
N GLU A 94 31.73 2.00 4.92
CA GLU A 94 32.73 2.29 3.90
C GLU A 94 32.45 3.61 3.16
N LEU A 95 31.16 3.96 2.98
CA LEU A 95 30.72 5.17 2.30
C LEU A 95 29.83 6.05 3.19
N PRO A 96 30.29 6.47 4.38
CA PRO A 96 29.45 7.12 5.38
C PRO A 96 28.88 8.46 4.92
N ASN A 97 29.62 9.23 4.12
CA ASN A 97 29.14 10.49 3.56
C ASN A 97 28.03 10.27 2.51
N THR A 98 28.19 9.26 1.65
CA THR A 98 27.18 8.89 0.66
C THR A 98 25.92 8.34 1.33
N TYR A 99 26.09 7.47 2.33
CA TYR A 99 24.99 6.99 3.16
C TYR A 99 24.26 8.15 3.84
N GLY A 100 24.99 9.09 4.47
CA GLY A 100 24.41 10.25 5.13
C GLY A 100 23.62 11.15 4.15
N ALA A 101 24.17 11.39 2.96
CA ALA A 101 23.48 12.16 1.92
C ALA A 101 22.21 11.46 1.43
N LEU A 102 22.27 10.14 1.20
CA LEU A 102 21.13 9.34 0.79
C LEU A 102 20.03 9.33 1.87
N LEU A 103 20.38 9.04 3.12
CA LEU A 103 19.43 9.04 4.23
C LEU A 103 18.76 10.41 4.38
N LYS A 104 19.54 11.50 4.32
CA LYS A 104 19.00 12.85 4.36
C LYS A 104 18.00 13.08 3.22
N SER A 105 18.31 12.67 2.00
CA SER A 105 17.40 12.83 0.86
C SER A 105 16.07 12.10 1.05
N ILE A 106 16.07 10.92 1.68
CA ILE A 106 14.85 10.17 2.00
C ILE A 106 14.03 10.90 3.08
N VAL A 107 14.69 11.44 4.10
CA VAL A 107 14.02 12.24 5.15
C VAL A 107 13.38 13.50 4.56
N ASP A 108 14.12 14.24 3.73
CA ASP A 108 13.64 15.45 3.07
C ASP A 108 12.45 15.12 2.14
N ALA A 109 12.54 14.03 1.37
CA ALA A 109 11.44 13.55 0.53
C ALA A 109 10.21 13.13 1.34
N THR A 110 10.40 12.50 2.50
CA THR A 110 9.32 12.10 3.41
C THR A 110 8.58 13.33 3.95
N GLN A 111 9.33 14.35 4.40
CA GLN A 111 8.73 15.62 4.85
C GLN A 111 8.01 16.36 3.73
N TYR A 112 8.56 16.32 2.52
CA TYR A 112 7.91 16.89 1.34
C TYR A 112 6.60 16.16 1.02
N ALA A 113 6.58 14.83 1.09
CA ALA A 113 5.38 14.01 0.82
C ALA A 113 4.30 14.11 1.91
N ALA A 114 4.69 14.36 3.16
CA ALA A 114 3.75 14.51 4.27
C ALA A 114 2.83 15.73 4.12
N LYS A 115 3.31 16.79 3.46
CA LYS A 115 2.58 18.05 3.23
C LYS A 115 1.41 17.88 2.25
N PRO A 116 0.15 18.15 2.66
CA PRO A 116 -1.01 17.95 1.80
C PRO A 116 -0.94 18.66 0.44
N GLU A 117 -0.37 19.86 0.41
CA GLU A 117 -0.22 20.70 -0.79
C GLU A 117 0.64 20.06 -1.89
N ASN A 118 1.57 19.17 -1.53
CA ASN A 118 2.51 18.54 -2.47
C ASN A 118 1.98 17.23 -3.08
N ARG A 119 0.95 16.63 -2.46
CA ARG A 119 0.49 15.27 -2.79
C ARG A 119 0.01 15.13 -4.24
N ARG A 120 -0.60 16.18 -4.80
CA ARG A 120 -1.02 16.20 -6.20
C ARG A 120 0.14 16.16 -7.17
N GLU A 121 1.16 16.98 -6.94
CA GLU A 121 2.38 16.97 -7.76
C GLU A 121 3.08 15.60 -7.68
N ILE A 122 3.19 15.03 -6.48
CA ILE A 122 3.78 13.71 -6.25
C ILE A 122 3.04 12.63 -7.04
N SER A 123 1.70 12.65 -7.05
CA SER A 123 0.91 11.68 -7.83
C SER A 123 1.28 11.69 -9.31
N SER A 124 1.52 12.88 -9.88
CA SER A 124 1.95 13.03 -11.27
C SER A 124 3.40 12.57 -11.48
N ALA A 125 4.29 12.80 -10.51
CA ALA A 125 5.70 12.42 -10.59
C ALA A 125 5.90 10.89 -10.57
N ILE A 126 5.10 10.15 -9.80
CA ILE A 126 5.27 8.68 -9.62
C ILE A 126 4.33 7.84 -10.52
N ALA A 127 3.42 8.46 -11.26
CA ALA A 127 2.51 7.80 -12.19
C ALA A 127 3.16 7.14 -13.43
N PRO A 128 4.20 7.73 -14.07
CA PRO A 128 4.68 7.28 -15.36
C PRO A 128 5.19 5.82 -15.38
N ALA A 129 5.37 5.29 -16.60
CA ALA A 129 5.68 3.87 -16.84
C ALA A 129 7.02 3.40 -16.23
N ASN A 130 7.97 4.31 -16.02
CA ASN A 130 9.24 4.04 -15.33
C ASN A 130 9.10 3.97 -13.80
N TYR A 131 7.92 4.24 -13.26
CA TYR A 131 7.57 4.17 -11.85
C TYR A 131 6.38 3.23 -11.64
N LEU A 132 5.24 3.74 -11.14
CA LEU A 132 4.10 2.90 -10.81
C LEU A 132 3.32 2.43 -12.04
N ASN A 133 3.40 3.15 -13.16
CA ASN A 133 2.61 2.90 -14.37
C ASN A 133 1.10 2.82 -14.07
N GLN A 134 0.57 3.74 -13.25
CA GLN A 134 -0.84 3.79 -12.87
C GLN A 134 -1.46 5.15 -13.21
N PRO A 135 -2.78 5.23 -13.44
CA PRO A 135 -3.43 6.50 -13.72
C PRO A 135 -3.26 7.49 -12.56
N VAL A 136 -2.89 8.74 -12.88
CA VAL A 136 -2.74 9.83 -11.91
C VAL A 136 -3.96 9.96 -10.97
N PRO A 137 -5.23 9.90 -11.46
CA PRO A 137 -6.39 10.01 -10.58
C PRO A 137 -6.51 8.90 -9.54
N VAL A 138 -5.95 7.71 -9.80
CA VAL A 138 -5.95 6.59 -8.83
C VAL A 138 -4.93 6.86 -7.73
N ILE A 139 -3.75 7.36 -8.09
CA ILE A 139 -2.69 7.69 -7.13
C ILE A 139 -3.10 8.92 -6.29
N GLU A 140 -3.70 9.94 -6.91
CA GLU A 140 -4.16 11.14 -6.20
C GLU A 140 -5.22 10.81 -5.14
N GLN A 141 -6.16 9.90 -5.44
CA GLN A 141 -7.18 9.45 -4.49
C GLN A 141 -6.56 8.83 -3.23
N VAL A 142 -5.52 8.02 -3.41
CA VAL A 142 -4.76 7.43 -2.30
C VAL A 142 -4.05 8.54 -1.52
N LEU A 143 -3.21 9.32 -2.19
CA LEU A 143 -2.35 10.28 -1.50
C LEU A 143 -3.16 11.34 -0.77
N THR A 144 -4.24 11.85 -1.35
CA THR A 144 -5.06 12.92 -0.75
C THR A 144 -6.07 12.42 0.27
N GLY A 145 -6.32 11.11 0.33
CA GLY A 145 -7.31 10.55 1.25
C GLY A 145 -8.76 10.78 0.85
N ARG A 146 -9.02 11.38 -0.32
CA ARG A 146 -10.36 11.52 -0.90
C ARG A 146 -10.56 10.52 -2.04
N TYR A 147 -11.29 9.44 -1.78
CA TYR A 147 -11.34 8.28 -2.66
C TYR A 147 -12.73 7.65 -2.72
N ALA A 148 -13.04 6.96 -3.82
CA ALA A 148 -14.23 6.12 -3.90
C ALA A 148 -13.99 4.80 -3.15
N ASP A 149 -14.96 4.33 -2.36
CA ASP A 149 -14.85 3.05 -1.63
C ASP A 149 -15.26 1.83 -2.46
N GLY A 150 -15.94 2.04 -3.59
CA GLY A 150 -16.48 0.95 -4.43
C GLY A 150 -17.86 0.45 -4.01
N LEU A 151 -18.44 1.02 -2.95
CA LEU A 151 -19.81 0.77 -2.47
C LEU A 151 -20.77 1.93 -2.80
N GLY A 152 -20.31 2.87 -3.65
CA GLY A 152 -21.08 4.03 -4.07
C GLY A 152 -20.83 5.30 -3.25
N ASN A 153 -19.93 5.26 -2.26
CA ASN A 153 -19.59 6.43 -1.47
C ASN A 153 -18.22 7.00 -1.85
N VAL A 154 -18.04 8.27 -1.52
CA VAL A 154 -16.75 8.95 -1.56
C VAL A 154 -16.34 9.21 -0.12
N GLN A 155 -15.22 8.60 0.29
CA GLN A 155 -14.63 8.79 1.59
C GLN A 155 -13.69 10.00 1.57
N ASN A 156 -13.54 10.65 2.73
CA ASN A 156 -12.61 11.75 2.94
C ASN A 156 -11.83 11.52 4.24
N VAL A 157 -10.70 10.82 4.14
CA VAL A 157 -9.81 10.42 5.23
C VAL A 157 -8.41 10.96 4.89
N PRO A 158 -8.11 12.24 5.18
CA PRO A 158 -6.86 12.90 4.74
C PRO A 158 -5.57 12.25 5.28
N ASP A 159 -5.69 11.45 6.32
CA ASP A 159 -4.66 10.67 6.99
C ASP A 159 -4.83 9.16 6.76
N ARG A 160 -5.44 8.79 5.64
CA ARG A 160 -5.57 7.41 5.14
C ARG A 160 -4.23 6.68 5.13
#